data_AF-Q0YS11-F1
#
_entry.id   AF-Q0YS11-F1
#
_cell.length_a   1.000
_cell.length_b   1.000
_cell.length_c   1.000
_cell.angle_alpha   90.00
_cell.angle_beta   90.00
_cell.angle_gamma   90.00
#
_symmetry.space_group_name_H-M   'P 1'
#
loop_
_entity.id
_entity.type
_entity.pdbx_description
1 polymer ?
#
loop_
_entity_poly.entity_id
_entity_poly.type
_entity_poly.pdbx_seq_one_letter_code
_entity_poly.pdbx_strand_id
1 'polypeptide(L)'
;MTPLVIKGELSQYQQTLFFRRITMDAQHITKKERMAIPRQEMPAQNPDVRNKNFREVNLGYTAELAQEEALRCIQCKDAPCIKGCPGQHQD
;
A
#
# COMPACT_ATOMS: atom_id res chain seq x y z
N MET A 1 -20.07 26.72 -30.43
CA MET A 1 -18.63 26.66 -30.75
C MET A 1 -17.89 26.86 -29.43
N THR A 2 -17.34 25.89 -28.72
CA THR A 2 -16.95 24.49 -28.95
C THR A 2 -17.15 23.71 -27.64
N PRO A 3 -17.48 22.41 -27.67
CA PRO A 3 -17.51 21.60 -26.46
C PRO A 3 -16.08 21.19 -26.09
N LEU A 4 -15.58 21.63 -24.92
CA LEU A 4 -14.32 21.11 -24.38
C LEU A 4 -14.63 19.79 -23.66
N VAL A 5 -14.44 18.68 -24.38
CA VAL A 5 -14.43 17.33 -23.82
C VAL A 5 -13.20 17.20 -22.91
N ILE A 6 -13.38 17.36 -21.60
CA ILE A 6 -12.36 16.97 -20.62
C ILE A 6 -12.44 15.46 -20.47
N LYS A 7 -11.52 14.78 -21.13
CA LYS A 7 -11.26 13.35 -21.03
C LYS A 7 -10.82 13.02 -19.61
N GLY A 8 -11.52 12.09 -18.97
CA GLY A 8 -10.87 11.14 -18.06
C GLY A 8 -10.66 11.53 -16.60
N GLU A 9 -11.37 12.52 -16.06
CA GLU A 9 -11.39 12.69 -14.60
C GLU A 9 -12.48 11.79 -14.02
N LEU A 10 -12.07 10.57 -13.67
CA LEU A 10 -12.83 9.73 -12.76
C LEU A 10 -13.04 10.52 -11.48
N SER A 11 -14.26 11.07 -11.38
CA SER A 11 -14.81 11.80 -10.24
C SER A 11 -14.21 11.31 -8.93
N GLN A 12 -13.72 12.23 -8.11
CA GLN A 12 -13.21 11.97 -6.76
C GLN A 12 -14.18 11.09 -5.93
N TYR A 13 -15.47 11.07 -6.29
CA TYR A 13 -16.50 10.18 -5.74
C TYR A 13 -16.40 8.70 -6.14
N GLN A 14 -15.90 8.38 -7.33
CA GLN A 14 -15.67 7.00 -7.77
C GLN A 14 -14.44 6.39 -7.10
N GLN A 15 -13.44 7.22 -6.77
CA GLN A 15 -12.27 6.83 -5.97
C GLN A 15 -12.67 6.57 -4.51
N THR A 16 -13.52 7.41 -3.91
CA THR A 16 -13.97 7.22 -2.53
C THR A 16 -14.93 6.04 -2.36
N LEU A 17 -15.74 5.69 -3.35
CA LEU A 17 -16.61 4.50 -3.28
C LEU A 17 -15.83 3.18 -3.44
N PHE A 18 -14.71 3.17 -4.16
CA PHE A 18 -13.77 2.03 -4.20
C PHE A 18 -13.04 1.87 -2.85
N PHE A 19 -12.58 2.98 -2.26
CA PHE A 19 -11.97 3.01 -0.93
C PHE A 19 -12.94 2.57 0.18
N ARG A 20 -14.21 3.01 0.14
CA ARG A 20 -15.22 2.72 1.17
C ARG A 20 -15.67 1.25 1.20
N ARG A 21 -15.50 0.51 0.09
CA ARG A 21 -15.78 -0.94 0.04
C ARG A 21 -14.68 -1.77 0.69
N ILE A 22 -13.44 -1.26 0.70
CA ILE A 22 -12.26 -1.97 1.22
C ILE A 22 -12.16 -1.87 2.76
N THR A 23 -12.64 -0.78 3.35
CA THR A 23 -12.54 -0.56 4.81
C THR A 23 -13.62 -1.27 5.63
N MET A 24 -14.69 -1.77 5.00
CA MET A 24 -15.82 -2.37 5.74
C MET A 24 -15.71 -3.90 5.86
N ASP A 25 -15.11 -4.61 4.90
CA ASP A 25 -14.97 -6.07 4.95
C ASP A 25 -13.63 -6.56 4.35
N ALA A 26 -12.50 -6.37 5.05
CA ALA A 26 -11.19 -6.94 4.65
C ALA A 26 -11.21 -8.47 4.44
N GLN A 27 -12.29 -9.12 4.91
CA GLN A 27 -12.59 -10.54 4.81
C GLN A 27 -13.04 -10.99 3.41
N HIS A 28 -13.39 -10.08 2.49
CA HIS A 28 -13.89 -10.44 1.15
C HIS A 28 -13.21 -9.67 -0.01
N ILE A 29 -11.86 -9.64 -0.01
CA ILE A 29 -11.06 -9.15 -1.14
C ILE A 29 -10.36 -10.34 -1.81
N THR A 30 -10.56 -10.48 -3.12
CA THR A 30 -9.97 -11.56 -3.92
C THR A 30 -8.46 -11.40 -4.09
N LYS A 31 -7.76 -12.51 -4.40
CA LYS A 31 -6.30 -12.48 -4.65
C LYS A 31 -5.92 -11.51 -5.77
N LYS A 32 -6.74 -11.43 -6.83
CA LYS A 32 -6.51 -10.52 -7.97
C LYS A 32 -6.54 -9.06 -7.52
N GLU A 33 -7.52 -8.69 -6.71
CA GLU A 33 -7.66 -7.32 -6.18
C GLU A 33 -6.50 -6.97 -5.24
N ARG A 34 -6.07 -7.89 -4.35
CA ARG A 34 -4.91 -7.68 -3.48
C ARG A 34 -3.62 -7.39 -4.25
N MET A 35 -3.40 -8.08 -5.37
CA MET A 35 -2.24 -7.84 -6.24
C MET A 35 -2.33 -6.52 -7.00
N ALA A 36 -3.52 -5.95 -7.16
CA ALA A 36 -3.71 -4.65 -7.81
C ALA A 36 -3.47 -3.46 -6.86
N ILE A 37 -3.43 -3.70 -5.54
CA ILE A 37 -3.11 -2.66 -4.56
C ILE A 37 -1.62 -2.29 -4.71
N PRO A 38 -1.30 -1.01 -5.01
CA PRO A 38 0.08 -0.56 -5.17
C PRO A 38 0.81 -0.66 -3.83
N ARG A 39 2.15 -0.81 -3.90
CA ARG A 39 2.99 -0.75 -2.71
C ARG A 39 2.93 0.66 -2.13
N GLN A 40 2.71 0.77 -0.83
CA GLN A 40 2.70 2.07 -0.16
C GLN A 40 4.12 2.62 -0.07
N GLU A 41 4.27 3.91 -0.38
CA GLU A 41 5.58 4.56 -0.30
C GLU A 41 5.96 4.74 1.18
N MET A 42 7.19 4.35 1.53
CA MET A 42 7.71 4.52 2.88
C MET A 42 8.05 6.00 3.10
N PRO A 43 7.40 6.69 4.05
CA PRO A 43 7.78 8.06 4.39
C PRO A 43 9.24 8.12 4.81
N ALA A 44 9.98 9.08 4.29
CA ALA A 44 11.39 9.25 4.56
C ALA A 44 11.76 10.72 4.74
N GLN A 45 12.83 10.98 5.48
CA GLN A 45 13.41 12.32 5.59
C GLN A 45 13.86 12.85 4.22
N ASN A 46 13.69 14.16 4.01
CA ASN A 46 14.21 14.85 2.83
C ASN A 46 15.74 14.67 2.73
N PRO A 47 16.29 14.37 1.52
CA PRO A 47 17.73 14.24 1.29
C PRO A 47 18.60 15.37 1.87
N ASP A 48 18.17 16.62 1.71
CA ASP A 48 18.91 17.82 2.14
C ASP A 48 18.87 18.07 3.65
N VAL A 49 18.04 17.30 4.37
CA VAL A 49 17.94 17.30 5.83
C VAL A 49 18.70 16.11 6.42
N ARG A 50 18.50 14.90 5.87
CA ARG A 50 19.12 13.67 6.38
C ARG A 50 20.63 13.62 6.17
N ASN A 51 21.17 14.37 5.21
CA ASN A 51 22.62 14.49 5.02
C ASN A 51 23.32 15.31 6.11
N LYS A 52 22.57 15.91 7.04
CA LYS A 52 23.10 16.76 8.13
C LYS A 52 22.84 16.18 9.52
N ASN A 53 22.29 14.98 9.63
CA ASN A 53 21.96 14.38 10.93
C ASN A 53 22.05 12.84 10.91
N PHE A 54 22.02 12.22 12.09
CA PHE A 54 22.07 10.76 12.29
C PHE A 54 20.73 10.18 12.74
N ARG A 55 19.62 10.90 12.56
CA ARG A 55 18.28 10.41 12.89
C ARG A 55 17.81 9.43 11.82
N GLU A 56 16.86 8.58 12.18
CA GLU A 56 16.32 7.55 11.30
C GLU A 56 15.76 8.15 10.00
N VAL A 57 16.23 7.64 8.86
CA VAL A 57 15.83 8.16 7.54
C VAL A 57 14.41 7.75 7.19
N ASN A 58 14.05 6.48 7.41
CA ASN A 58 12.70 5.99 7.19
C ASN A 58 11.86 6.36 8.41
N LEU A 59 10.73 7.01 8.18
CA LEU A 59 9.88 7.52 9.27
C LEU A 59 8.78 6.53 9.67
N GLY A 60 8.73 5.37 9.01
CA GLY A 60 7.69 4.36 9.19
C GLY A 60 6.37 4.74 8.52
N TYR A 61 5.49 3.75 8.38
CA TYR A 61 4.13 3.99 7.90
C TYR A 61 3.26 4.61 8.98
N THR A 62 2.28 5.42 8.56
CA THR A 62 1.13 5.76 9.40
C THR A 62 0.24 4.53 9.57
N ALA A 63 -0.71 4.58 10.51
CA ALA A 63 -1.64 3.49 10.72
C ALA A 63 -2.43 3.13 9.45
N GLU A 64 -2.83 4.15 8.69
CA GLU A 64 -3.60 4.01 7.45
C GLU A 64 -2.75 3.35 6.35
N LEU A 65 -1.53 3.86 6.12
CA LEU A 65 -0.61 3.28 5.12
C LEU A 65 -0.22 1.84 5.49
N ALA A 66 -0.03 1.56 6.78
CA ALA A 66 0.27 0.21 7.25
C ALA A 66 -0.88 -0.76 7.00
N GLN A 67 -2.13 -0.33 7.22
CA GLN A 67 -3.32 -1.12 6.91
C GLN A 67 -3.42 -1.39 5.40
N GLU A 68 -3.22 -0.38 4.56
CA GLU A 68 -3.24 -0.53 3.11
C GLU A 68 -2.15 -1.47 2.60
N GLU A 69 -0.91 -1.35 3.12
CA GLU A 69 0.18 -2.26 2.76
C GLU A 69 -0.11 -3.69 3.23
N ALA A 70 -0.69 -3.88 4.42
CA ALA A 70 -1.07 -5.20 4.93
C ALA A 70 -2.14 -5.88 4.08
N LEU A 71 -3.06 -5.13 3.46
CA LEU A 71 -4.09 -5.67 2.57
C LEU A 71 -3.51 -6.30 1.29
N ARG A 72 -2.30 -5.89 0.87
CA ARG A 72 -1.58 -6.48 -0.27
C ARG A 72 -1.18 -7.94 -0.05
N CYS A 73 -1.11 -8.40 1.20
CA CYS A 73 -0.81 -9.79 1.51
C CYS A 73 -1.86 -10.73 0.88
N ILE A 74 -1.42 -11.55 -0.07
CA ILE A 74 -2.30 -12.48 -0.81
C ILE A 74 -2.70 -13.72 -0.01
N GLN A 75 -2.30 -13.83 1.27
CA GLN A 75 -2.60 -14.96 2.14
C GLN A 75 -2.28 -16.31 1.47
N CYS A 76 -1.05 -16.42 0.96
CA CYS A 76 -0.60 -17.58 0.20
C CYS A 76 -0.51 -18.83 1.08
N LYS A 77 -1.05 -19.95 0.59
CA LYS A 77 -1.07 -21.23 1.32
C LYS A 77 0.33 -21.70 1.72
N ASP A 78 1.29 -21.65 0.80
CA ASP A 78 2.64 -22.18 1.01
C ASP A 78 3.62 -21.18 1.66
N ALA A 79 3.17 -19.94 1.90
CA ALA A 79 3.89 -18.86 2.59
C ALA A 79 5.42 -18.82 2.35
N PRO A 80 5.90 -18.64 1.10
CA PRO A 80 7.34 -18.62 0.81
C PRO A 80 8.08 -17.49 1.53
N CYS A 81 7.41 -16.39 1.87
CA CYS A 81 7.96 -15.32 2.69
C CYS A 81 8.41 -15.79 4.09
N ILE A 82 7.70 -16.76 4.68
CA ILE A 82 8.07 -17.36 5.98
C ILE A 82 9.26 -18.28 5.79
N LYS A 83 9.24 -19.14 4.76
CA LYS A 83 10.36 -20.06 4.45
C LYS A 83 11.67 -19.34 4.16
N GLY A 84 11.59 -18.13 3.59
CA GLY A 84 12.76 -17.27 3.35
C GLY A 84 13.25 -16.51 4.58
N CYS A 85 12.55 -16.54 5.72
CA CYS A 85 12.96 -15.85 6.93
C CYS A 85 14.02 -16.68 7.68
N PRO A 86 15.26 -16.18 7.87
CA PRO A 86 16.34 -16.95 8.51
C PRO A 86 15.99 -17.42 9.93
N GLY A 87 15.22 -16.62 10.68
CA GLY A 87 14.79 -16.99 12.03
C GLY A 87 13.75 -18.12 12.09
N GLN A 88 13.15 -18.48 10.95
CA GLN A 88 12.21 -19.61 10.79
C GLN A 88 12.89 -20.84 10.18
N HIS A 89 14.18 -20.75 9.84
CA HIS A 89 15.02 -21.82 9.31
C HIS A 89 16.20 -22.01 10.27
N GLN A 90 15.90 -22.39 11.51
CA GLN A 90 16.92 -22.81 12.47
C GLN A 90 17.06 -24.32 12.31
N ASP A 91 18.15 -24.73 11.67
CA ASP A 91 18.65 -26.10 11.77
C ASP A 91 19.06 -26.40 13.23
#